data_AF-A0A1C5CJS3-F1
#
_entry.id   AF-A0A1C5CJS3-F1
#
_cell.length_a   1.000
_cell.length_b   1.000
_cell.length_c   1.000
_cell.angle_alpha   90.00
_cell.angle_beta   90.00
_cell.angle_gamma   90.00
#
_symmetry.space_group_name_H-M   'P 1'
#
loop_
_entity.id
_entity.type
_entity.pdbx_description
1 polymer ?
#
loop_
_entity_poly.entity_id
_entity_poly.type
_entity_poly.pdbx_seq_one_letter_code
_entity_poly.pdbx_strand_id
1 'polypeptide(L)'
;MCVPARFSAADDPWIDVRSGTTYRQVGLRELFLDAHTVDDLAMPIAPSASGLLRVAAVIAARITALDDPRLSADQWNARRWALLSSQDGFKPAAVNAYFDNDAYCFDVFDPVRPWLQDPLLASQCKAPSGINKLVFGRPAGNNLAWLSPHHDLDPAPVPTAQALQHLLIHHYYGASGGGTPRTVGRRAPPTPGRAKRPPAFDGLLPPAGPHPVRDAPGPDPPTHRRADRY
;
A
#
# COMPACT_ATOMS: atom_id res chain seq x y z
N MET A 1 -14.05 -14.24 20.98
CA MET A 1 -13.46 -14.49 19.64
C MET A 1 -13.07 -13.14 19.08
N CYS A 2 -11.82 -12.96 18.65
CA CYS A 2 -11.39 -11.70 18.01
C CYS A 2 -11.83 -11.74 16.54
N VAL A 3 -12.53 -10.72 16.06
CA VAL A 3 -12.90 -10.60 14.64
C VAL A 3 -11.61 -10.37 13.86
N PRO A 4 -11.34 -11.12 12.76
CA PRO A 4 -10.16 -10.85 11.94
C PRO A 4 -10.25 -9.43 11.39
N ALA A 5 -9.14 -8.68 11.47
CA ALA A 5 -9.09 -7.35 10.88
C ALA A 5 -9.33 -7.46 9.37
N ARG A 6 -10.12 -6.53 8.85
CA ARG A 6 -10.43 -6.43 7.42
C ARG A 6 -10.02 -5.06 6.92
N PHE A 7 -9.47 -5.04 5.72
CA PHE A 7 -9.18 -3.81 4.99
C PHE A 7 -9.26 -4.10 3.49
N SER A 8 -10.22 -3.52 2.80
CA SER A 8 -10.42 -3.61 1.36
C SER A 8 -9.63 -2.51 0.66
N ALA A 9 -8.64 -2.87 -0.17
CA ALA A 9 -7.97 -1.89 -1.04
C ALA A 9 -8.94 -1.24 -2.05
N ALA A 10 -10.10 -1.87 -2.31
CA ALA A 10 -11.13 -1.32 -3.17
C ALA A 10 -11.93 -0.22 -2.49
N ASP A 11 -12.32 -0.41 -1.23
CA ASP A 11 -13.37 0.38 -0.58
C ASP A 11 -12.89 1.19 0.62
N ASP A 12 -11.88 0.70 1.36
CA ASP A 12 -11.33 1.44 2.49
C ASP A 12 -10.40 2.56 1.98
N PRO A 13 -10.36 3.73 2.66
CA PRO A 13 -9.60 4.88 2.22
C PRO A 13 -8.09 4.67 2.45
N TRP A 14 -7.29 4.79 1.38
CA TRP A 14 -5.82 4.74 1.47
C TRP A 14 -5.07 5.56 0.42
N ILE A 15 -5.78 6.07 -0.58
CA ILE A 15 -5.22 6.85 -1.68
C ILE A 15 -5.54 8.32 -1.43
N ASP A 16 -4.50 9.12 -1.19
CA ASP A 16 -4.65 10.57 -1.06
C ASP A 16 -4.90 11.20 -2.45
N VAL A 17 -6.04 11.90 -2.58
CA VAL A 17 -6.44 12.60 -3.81
C VAL A 17 -6.73 14.06 -3.52
N ARG A 18 -6.61 14.89 -4.56
CA ARG A 18 -6.95 16.32 -4.50
C ARG A 18 -7.98 16.68 -5.56
N SER A 19 -9.00 17.45 -5.14
CA SER A 19 -9.98 18.09 -6.01
C SER A 19 -10.09 19.56 -5.62
N GLY A 20 -9.61 20.46 -6.49
CA GLY A 20 -9.44 21.87 -6.15
C GLY A 20 -8.53 22.05 -4.94
N THR A 21 -9.10 22.61 -3.86
CA THR A 21 -8.43 22.85 -2.57
C THR A 21 -8.66 21.75 -1.53
N THR A 22 -9.48 20.74 -1.85
CA THR A 22 -9.85 19.68 -0.91
C THR A 22 -8.95 18.46 -1.09
N TYR A 23 -8.48 17.93 0.04
CA TYR A 23 -7.72 16.68 0.13
C TYR A 23 -8.58 15.64 0.86
N ARG A 24 -8.66 14.44 0.30
CA ARG A 24 -9.33 13.31 0.96
C ARG A 24 -8.62 12.00 0.64
N GLN A 25 -8.87 10.98 1.46
CA GLN A 25 -8.46 9.62 1.15
C GLN A 25 -9.64 8.83 0.58
N VAL A 26 -9.37 8.06 -0.46
CA VAL A 26 -10.35 7.21 -1.14
C VAL A 26 -9.81 5.79 -1.32
N GLY A 27 -10.71 4.83 -1.58
CA GLY A 27 -10.36 3.50 -2.07
C GLY A 27 -10.19 3.48 -3.59
N LEU A 28 -9.75 2.34 -4.16
CA LEU A 28 -9.62 2.22 -5.62
C LEU A 28 -10.97 2.38 -6.34
N ARG A 29 -12.07 1.89 -5.76
CA ARG A 29 -13.41 1.97 -6.39
C ARG A 29 -13.84 3.42 -6.55
N GLU A 30 -13.81 4.19 -5.46
CA GLU A 30 -14.16 5.61 -5.47
C GLU A 30 -13.20 6.40 -6.38
N LEU A 31 -11.90 6.08 -6.39
CA LEU A 31 -10.94 6.71 -7.32
C LEU A 31 -11.40 6.62 -8.78
N PHE A 32 -11.97 5.49 -9.21
CA PHE A 32 -12.48 5.33 -10.59
C PHE A 32 -13.83 6.01 -10.81
N LEU A 33 -14.74 5.96 -9.83
CA LEU A 33 -16.04 6.63 -9.92
C LEU A 33 -15.87 8.16 -10.03
N ASP A 34 -14.96 8.70 -9.23
CA ASP A 34 -14.74 10.15 -9.10
C ASP A 34 -13.55 10.65 -9.95
N ALA A 35 -12.94 9.79 -10.77
CA ALA A 35 -11.72 10.10 -11.53
C ALA A 35 -11.83 11.41 -12.35
N HIS A 36 -13.02 11.73 -12.85
CA HIS A 36 -13.29 12.94 -13.64
C HIS A 36 -13.31 14.24 -12.81
N THR A 37 -13.32 14.14 -11.49
CA THR A 37 -13.29 15.26 -10.53
C THR A 37 -11.98 15.36 -9.75
N VAL A 38 -11.11 14.36 -9.87
CA VAL A 38 -9.81 14.32 -9.21
C VAL A 38 -8.79 15.03 -10.09
N ASP A 39 -8.13 16.05 -9.55
CA ASP A 39 -7.09 16.78 -10.25
C ASP A 39 -5.75 16.04 -10.20
N ASP A 40 -5.45 15.40 -9.06
CA ASP A 40 -4.15 14.81 -8.80
C ASP A 40 -4.18 13.74 -7.69
N LEU A 41 -3.22 12.81 -7.77
CA LEU A 41 -2.88 11.89 -6.69
C LEU A 41 -1.96 12.62 -5.71
N ALA A 42 -2.52 13.13 -4.63
CA ALA A 42 -1.82 13.88 -3.59
C ALA A 42 -1.01 13.00 -2.63
N MET A 43 -0.45 11.90 -3.13
CA MET A 43 0.26 10.94 -2.29
C MET A 43 1.60 11.50 -1.82
N PRO A 44 1.94 11.37 -0.53
CA PRO A 44 3.14 11.98 0.04
C PRO A 44 4.45 11.36 -0.46
N ILE A 45 4.40 10.15 -1.04
CA ILE A 45 5.58 9.40 -1.47
C ILE A 45 5.51 9.15 -2.98
N ALA A 46 6.28 9.90 -3.77
CA ALA A 46 6.22 9.88 -5.23
C ALA A 46 6.37 8.47 -5.87
N PRO A 47 7.27 7.58 -5.41
CA PRO A 47 7.32 6.20 -5.90
C PRO A 47 6.01 5.41 -5.70
N SER A 48 5.28 5.67 -4.60
CA SER A 48 3.98 5.03 -4.36
C SER A 48 2.94 5.50 -5.39
N ALA A 49 2.87 6.81 -5.65
CA ALA A 49 1.98 7.36 -6.68
C ALA A 49 2.26 6.74 -8.06
N SER A 50 3.54 6.60 -8.43
CA SER A 50 3.92 5.97 -9.70
C SER A 50 3.56 4.48 -9.77
N GLY A 51 3.67 3.75 -8.65
CA GLY A 51 3.21 2.36 -8.56
C GLY A 51 1.69 2.26 -8.69
N LEU A 52 0.96 3.13 -8.00
CA LEU A 52 -0.49 3.21 -8.06
C LEU A 52 -1.00 3.49 -9.47
N LEU A 53 -0.39 4.45 -10.20
CA LEU A 53 -0.77 4.76 -11.58
C LEU A 53 -0.62 3.54 -12.51
N ARG A 54 0.35 2.66 -12.28
CA ARG A 54 0.50 1.41 -13.05
C ARG A 54 -0.61 0.42 -12.76
N VAL A 55 -0.96 0.24 -11.48
CA VAL A 55 -2.09 -0.60 -11.06
C VAL A 55 -3.41 -0.04 -11.64
N ALA A 56 -3.62 1.27 -11.50
CA ALA A 56 -4.78 1.97 -12.03
C ALA A 56 -4.86 1.86 -13.56
N ALA A 57 -3.75 1.93 -14.29
CA ALA A 57 -3.77 1.75 -15.74
C ALA A 57 -4.26 0.36 -16.16
N VAL A 58 -3.88 -0.70 -15.44
CA VAL A 58 -4.37 -2.06 -15.71
C VAL A 58 -5.86 -2.17 -15.39
N ILE A 59 -6.29 -1.66 -14.24
CA ILE A 59 -7.71 -1.67 -13.84
C ILE A 59 -8.55 -0.87 -14.86
N ALA A 60 -8.09 0.32 -15.25
CA ALA A 60 -8.73 1.15 -16.28
C ALA A 60 -8.87 0.39 -17.59
N ALA A 61 -7.82 -0.30 -18.03
CA ALA A 61 -7.86 -1.11 -19.24
C ALA A 61 -8.92 -2.21 -19.15
N ARG A 62 -8.99 -2.95 -18.02
CA ARG A 62 -10.02 -3.98 -17.77
C ARG A 62 -11.45 -3.41 -17.76
N ILE A 63 -11.68 -2.32 -17.04
CA ILE A 63 -13.00 -1.67 -16.93
C ILE A 63 -13.47 -1.17 -18.30
N THR A 64 -12.55 -0.64 -19.11
CA THR A 64 -12.85 -0.04 -20.41
C THR A 64 -12.75 -1.01 -21.57
N ALA A 65 -12.33 -2.26 -21.35
CA ALA A 65 -11.97 -3.24 -22.36
C ALA A 65 -10.92 -2.76 -23.38
N LEU A 66 -10.03 -1.85 -22.97
CA LEU A 66 -8.86 -1.43 -23.76
C LEU A 66 -7.73 -2.48 -23.74
N ASP A 67 -7.91 -3.56 -22.98
CA ASP A 67 -7.02 -4.71 -22.89
C ASP A 67 -7.43 -5.87 -23.82
N ASP A 68 -8.48 -5.74 -24.64
CA ASP A 68 -8.91 -6.79 -25.57
C ASP A 68 -7.83 -7.01 -26.65
N PRO A 69 -7.18 -8.19 -26.70
CA PRO A 69 -6.09 -8.46 -27.64
C PRO A 69 -6.54 -8.53 -29.10
N ARG A 70 -7.85 -8.53 -29.36
CA ARG A 70 -8.42 -8.59 -30.72
C ARG A 70 -8.61 -7.20 -31.34
N LEU A 71 -8.44 -6.12 -30.57
CA LEU A 71 -8.55 -4.77 -31.10
C LEU A 71 -7.37 -4.46 -32.03
N SER A 72 -7.68 -3.98 -33.23
CA SER A 72 -6.66 -3.33 -34.05
C SER A 72 -6.19 -2.02 -33.40
N ALA A 73 -5.02 -1.52 -33.81
CA ALA A 73 -4.51 -0.23 -33.33
C ALA A 73 -5.51 0.92 -33.56
N ASP A 74 -6.20 0.93 -34.71
CA ASP A 74 -7.20 1.95 -35.04
C ASP A 74 -8.45 1.84 -34.17
N GLN A 75 -8.95 0.63 -33.94
CA GLN A 75 -10.10 0.39 -33.06
C GLN A 75 -9.77 0.77 -31.62
N TRP A 76 -8.56 0.42 -31.15
CA TRP A 76 -8.09 0.79 -29.83
C TRP A 76 -8.00 2.31 -29.68
N ASN A 77 -7.41 3.01 -30.66
CA ASN A 77 -7.31 4.46 -30.66
C ASN A 77 -8.69 5.13 -30.67
N ALA A 78 -9.60 4.69 -31.56
CA ALA A 78 -10.95 5.22 -31.64
C ALA A 78 -11.70 5.05 -30.31
N ARG A 79 -11.58 3.88 -29.67
CA ARG A 79 -12.19 3.60 -28.37
C ARG A 79 -11.59 4.48 -27.27
N ARG A 80 -10.26 4.60 -27.21
CA ARG A 80 -9.57 5.47 -26.26
C ARG A 80 -10.01 6.92 -26.41
N TRP A 81 -10.09 7.43 -27.64
CA TRP A 81 -10.57 8.80 -27.89
C TRP A 81 -12.00 9.00 -27.41
N ALA A 82 -12.91 8.07 -27.74
CA ALA A 82 -14.30 8.14 -27.28
C ALA A 82 -14.41 8.19 -25.74
N LEU A 83 -13.55 7.44 -25.03
CA LEU A 83 -13.49 7.46 -23.57
C LEU A 83 -12.97 8.80 -23.03
N LEU A 84 -11.87 9.31 -23.59
CA LEU A 84 -11.27 10.57 -23.14
C LEU A 84 -12.10 11.82 -23.48
N SER A 85 -12.97 11.73 -24.49
CA SER A 85 -13.88 12.83 -24.86
C SER A 85 -15.16 12.86 -24.02
N SER A 86 -15.43 11.84 -23.19
CA SER A 86 -16.59 11.82 -22.30
C SER A 86 -16.36 12.69 -21.07
N GLN A 87 -17.31 13.57 -20.76
CA GLN A 87 -17.26 14.41 -19.55
C GLN A 87 -17.73 13.66 -18.29
N ASP A 88 -18.41 12.53 -18.45
CA ASP A 88 -19.04 11.77 -17.36
C ASP A 88 -18.07 10.79 -16.68
N GLY A 89 -16.82 10.71 -17.15
CA GLY A 89 -15.82 9.79 -16.62
C GLY A 89 -16.10 8.32 -16.91
N PHE A 90 -15.71 7.43 -15.99
CA PHE A 90 -15.96 6.00 -16.13
C PHE A 90 -17.44 5.68 -15.88
N LYS A 91 -18.00 4.73 -16.66
CA LYS A 91 -19.37 4.25 -16.43
C LYS A 91 -19.49 3.58 -15.06
N PRO A 92 -20.31 4.07 -14.11
CA PRO A 92 -20.37 3.52 -12.76
C PRO A 92 -20.69 2.03 -12.70
N ALA A 93 -21.59 1.55 -13.56
CA ALA A 93 -21.94 0.13 -13.66
C ALA A 93 -20.74 -0.75 -14.05
N ALA A 94 -19.84 -0.26 -14.93
CA ALA A 94 -18.66 -1.01 -15.33
C ALA A 94 -17.58 -1.02 -14.22
N VAL A 95 -17.44 0.09 -13.49
CA VAL A 95 -16.56 0.17 -12.32
C VAL A 95 -17.02 -0.80 -11.24
N ASN A 96 -18.30 -0.76 -10.86
CA ASN A 96 -18.83 -1.66 -9.84
C ASN A 96 -18.75 -3.12 -10.26
N ALA A 97 -19.11 -3.46 -11.51
CA ALA A 97 -18.97 -4.81 -12.02
C ALA A 97 -17.54 -5.35 -11.98
N TYR A 98 -16.52 -4.48 -12.10
CA TYR A 98 -15.12 -4.89 -11.96
C TYR A 98 -14.76 -5.21 -10.50
N PHE A 99 -15.12 -4.34 -9.56
CA PHE A 99 -14.76 -4.52 -8.14
C PHE A 99 -15.64 -5.54 -7.41
N ASP A 100 -16.86 -5.79 -7.89
CA ASP A 100 -17.77 -6.81 -7.34
C ASP A 100 -17.53 -8.21 -7.94
N ASN A 101 -16.54 -8.34 -8.83
CA ASN A 101 -16.20 -9.63 -9.43
C ASN A 101 -15.40 -10.49 -8.43
N ASP A 102 -16.01 -11.57 -7.95
CA ASP A 102 -15.43 -12.54 -7.01
C ASP A 102 -14.12 -13.19 -7.49
N ALA A 103 -13.80 -13.10 -8.78
CA ALA A 103 -12.49 -13.54 -9.29
C ALA A 103 -11.34 -12.69 -8.74
N TYR A 104 -11.60 -11.43 -8.36
CA TYR A 104 -10.61 -10.53 -7.76
C TYR A 104 -10.77 -10.49 -6.25
N CYS A 105 -9.65 -10.41 -5.53
CA CYS A 105 -9.64 -10.25 -4.08
C CYS A 105 -8.94 -8.93 -3.77
N PHE A 106 -9.64 -8.02 -3.10
CA PHE A 106 -9.11 -6.72 -2.67
C PHE A 106 -8.88 -6.64 -1.16
N ASP A 107 -9.21 -7.69 -0.40
CA ASP A 107 -8.93 -7.76 1.03
C ASP A 107 -7.42 -7.93 1.25
N VAL A 108 -6.82 -6.95 1.92
CA VAL A 108 -5.39 -6.86 2.21
C VAL A 108 -4.94 -7.96 3.16
N PHE A 109 -5.85 -8.44 4.01
CA PHE A 109 -5.57 -9.45 5.03
C PHE A 109 -6.23 -10.81 4.72
N ASP A 110 -6.69 -11.02 3.48
CA ASP A 110 -7.29 -12.29 3.10
C ASP A 110 -6.32 -13.46 3.37
N PRO A 111 -6.75 -14.53 4.06
CA PRO A 111 -5.85 -15.61 4.46
C PRO A 111 -5.33 -16.44 3.28
N VAL A 112 -5.96 -16.36 2.11
CA VAL A 112 -5.66 -17.20 0.94
C VAL A 112 -5.14 -16.38 -0.24
N ARG A 113 -5.61 -15.14 -0.41
CA ARG A 113 -5.31 -14.26 -1.54
C ARG A 113 -5.18 -12.80 -1.05
N PRO A 114 -4.28 -12.51 -0.09
CA PRO A 114 -4.09 -11.16 0.41
C PRO A 114 -3.67 -10.25 -0.73
N TRP A 115 -4.29 -9.07 -0.82
CA TRP A 115 -4.08 -8.17 -1.95
C TRP A 115 -2.60 -7.79 -2.10
N LEU A 116 -2.05 -8.05 -3.29
CA LEU A 116 -0.63 -7.82 -3.67
C LEU A 116 0.42 -8.43 -2.73
N GLN A 117 0.07 -9.52 -2.03
CA GLN A 117 0.98 -10.23 -1.11
C GLN A 117 1.00 -11.74 -1.41
N ASP A 118 2.04 -12.45 -0.95
CA ASP A 118 2.13 -13.91 -1.02
C ASP A 118 1.77 -14.52 0.36
N PRO A 119 0.63 -15.22 0.50
CA PRO A 119 0.20 -15.76 1.79
C PRO A 119 1.11 -16.87 2.30
N LEU A 120 1.86 -17.54 1.42
CA LEU A 120 2.69 -18.69 1.79
C LEU A 120 3.92 -18.28 2.61
N LEU A 121 4.30 -17.01 2.54
CA LEU A 121 5.49 -16.50 3.21
C LEU A 121 5.44 -16.62 4.72
N ALA A 122 4.24 -16.55 5.30
CA ALA A 122 4.01 -16.81 6.72
C ALA A 122 4.55 -18.18 7.16
N SER A 123 4.53 -19.16 6.26
CA SER A 123 4.99 -20.53 6.50
C SER A 123 6.36 -20.85 5.89
N GLN A 124 6.78 -20.12 4.85
CA GLN A 124 7.99 -20.40 4.08
C GLN A 124 9.22 -19.62 4.56
N CYS A 125 9.02 -18.57 5.36
CA CYS A 125 10.08 -17.78 5.97
C CYS A 125 10.24 -18.13 7.46
N LYS A 126 11.49 -18.26 7.91
CA LYS A 126 11.79 -18.60 9.32
C LYS A 126 11.41 -17.49 10.30
N ALA A 127 11.42 -16.24 9.84
CA ALA A 127 11.11 -15.06 10.62
C ALA A 127 10.60 -13.94 9.68
N PRO A 128 9.75 -13.02 10.17
CA PRO A 128 9.34 -11.86 9.40
C PRO A 128 10.50 -10.88 9.20
N SER A 129 10.45 -10.14 8.10
CA SER A 129 11.43 -9.09 7.78
C SER A 129 11.34 -7.86 8.70
N GLY A 130 10.20 -7.66 9.38
CA GLY A 130 9.92 -6.51 10.24
C GLY A 130 9.36 -5.30 9.49
N ILE A 131 8.54 -4.50 10.19
CA ILE A 131 7.83 -3.35 9.61
C ILE A 131 8.77 -2.22 9.15
N ASN A 132 9.92 -2.04 9.80
CA ASN A 132 10.89 -1.03 9.41
C ASN A 132 11.52 -1.31 8.04
N LYS A 133 11.57 -2.57 7.61
CA LYS A 133 11.99 -2.92 6.23
C LYS A 133 10.89 -2.63 5.20
N LEU A 134 9.61 -2.65 5.59
CA LEU A 134 8.51 -2.26 4.71
C LEU A 134 8.53 -0.74 4.50
N VAL A 135 8.64 0.03 5.58
CA VAL A 135 8.52 1.49 5.53
C VAL A 135 9.79 2.14 5.02
N PHE A 136 9.72 2.69 3.82
CA PHE A 136 10.79 3.54 3.29
C PHE A 136 11.02 4.72 4.21
N GLY A 137 12.29 4.97 4.55
CA GLY A 137 12.71 6.03 5.47
C GLY A 137 12.89 5.59 6.93
N ARG A 138 12.46 4.37 7.32
CA ARG A 138 12.82 3.79 8.62
C ARG A 138 14.16 3.05 8.52
N PRO A 139 15.06 3.22 9.52
CA PRO A 139 16.27 2.40 9.61
C PRO A 139 15.87 0.96 9.94
N ALA A 140 16.55 0.01 9.30
CA ALA A 140 16.34 -1.42 9.53
C ALA A 140 17.67 -2.17 9.43
N GLY A 141 17.80 -3.25 10.19
CA GLY A 141 19.02 -4.03 10.35
C GLY A 141 20.17 -3.18 10.89
N ASN A 142 21.26 -3.13 10.12
CA ASN A 142 22.48 -2.41 10.50
C ASN A 142 22.52 -0.95 9.97
N ASN A 143 21.40 -0.43 9.46
CA ASN A 143 21.33 0.95 9.00
C ASN A 143 21.35 1.93 10.19
N LEU A 144 22.13 3.00 10.05
CA LEU A 144 22.23 4.02 11.08
C LEU A 144 20.93 4.86 11.16
N ALA A 145 20.43 5.11 12.37
CA ALA A 145 19.18 5.83 12.64
C ALA A 145 19.37 7.35 12.75
N TRP A 146 20.11 7.97 11.82
CA TRP A 146 20.54 9.38 11.97
C TRP A 146 19.41 10.40 12.12
N LEU A 147 18.24 10.16 11.53
CA LEU A 147 17.11 11.09 11.50
C LEU A 147 15.77 10.41 11.81
N SER A 148 15.80 9.25 12.48
CA SER A 148 14.60 8.46 12.74
C SER A 148 14.53 8.03 14.21
N PRO A 149 13.38 8.19 14.88
CA PRO A 149 13.19 7.67 16.24
C PRO A 149 12.97 6.15 16.25
N HIS A 150 12.83 5.52 15.08
CA HIS A 150 12.52 4.09 14.97
C HIS A 150 13.77 3.23 15.13
N HIS A 151 13.60 2.09 15.80
CA HIS A 151 14.61 1.06 15.91
C HIS A 151 13.98 -0.34 15.83
N ASP A 152 14.75 -1.33 15.40
CA ASP A 152 14.23 -2.69 15.17
C ASP A 152 13.84 -3.42 16.46
N LEU A 153 14.38 -3.00 17.61
CA LEU A 153 14.02 -3.58 18.91
C LEU A 153 12.65 -3.14 19.43
N ASP A 154 12.07 -2.05 18.90
CA ASP A 154 10.73 -1.55 19.25
C ASP A 154 10.03 -1.04 17.97
N PRO A 155 9.60 -1.97 17.10
CA PRO A 155 8.99 -1.61 15.84
C PRO A 155 7.60 -0.98 16.06
N ALA A 156 7.49 0.33 15.81
CA ALA A 156 6.21 1.02 15.84
C ALA A 156 5.29 0.54 14.70
N PRO A 157 4.00 0.24 14.96
CA PRO A 157 3.05 -0.13 13.93
C PRO A 157 2.83 1.01 12.91
N VAL A 158 2.22 0.68 11.77
CA VAL A 158 1.93 1.61 10.68
C VAL A 158 0.46 1.45 10.30
N PRO A 159 -0.29 2.54 10.09
CA PRO A 159 -1.65 2.45 9.55
C PRO A 159 -1.68 1.67 8.24
N THR A 160 -2.69 0.82 8.04
CA THR A 160 -2.79 -0.05 6.85
C THR A 160 -2.75 0.75 5.55
N ALA A 161 -3.44 1.90 5.51
CA ALA A 161 -3.40 2.81 4.37
C ALA A 161 -1.96 3.17 3.98
N GLN A 162 -1.15 3.64 4.93
CA GLN A 162 0.26 3.98 4.71
C GLN A 162 1.08 2.74 4.33
N ALA A 163 0.82 1.58 4.95
CA ALA A 163 1.53 0.35 4.62
C ALA A 163 1.29 -0.10 3.18
N LEU A 164 0.08 0.07 2.62
CA LEU A 164 -0.21 -0.20 1.21
C LEU A 164 0.61 0.70 0.27
N GLN A 165 0.76 1.97 0.63
CA GLN A 165 1.60 2.90 -0.15
C GLN A 165 3.04 2.37 -0.22
N HIS A 166 3.62 1.95 0.90
CA HIS A 166 4.96 1.36 0.92
C HIS A 166 5.04 0.01 0.21
N LEU A 167 3.99 -0.82 0.29
CA LEU A 167 3.90 -2.09 -0.43
C LEU A 167 4.02 -1.87 -1.94
N LEU A 168 3.34 -0.87 -2.49
CA LEU A 168 3.49 -0.49 -3.90
C LEU A 168 4.94 -0.13 -4.25
N ILE A 169 5.62 0.62 -3.38
CA ILE A 169 7.02 0.99 -3.60
C ILE A 169 7.89 -0.25 -3.69
N HIS A 170 7.69 -1.26 -2.83
CA HIS A 170 8.48 -2.49 -2.92
C HIS A 170 8.27 -3.27 -4.22
N HIS A 171 7.03 -3.32 -4.73
CA HIS A 171 6.75 -4.00 -6.00
C HIS A 171 7.44 -3.36 -7.21
N TYR A 172 7.57 -2.03 -7.23
CA TYR A 172 8.07 -1.30 -8.41
C TYR A 172 9.48 -0.74 -8.25
N TYR A 173 9.91 -0.46 -7.02
CA TYR A 173 11.14 0.27 -6.66
C TYR A 173 11.90 -0.42 -5.50
N GLY A 174 11.53 -1.64 -5.13
CA GLY A 174 12.22 -2.41 -4.10
C GLY A 174 13.71 -2.57 -4.40
N ALA A 175 14.55 -2.40 -3.37
CA ALA A 175 15.99 -2.55 -3.52
C ALA A 175 16.34 -3.99 -3.92
N SER A 176 17.30 -4.14 -4.84
CA SER A 176 17.87 -5.43 -5.24
C SER A 176 18.88 -5.94 -4.20
N GLY A 177 18.42 -6.09 -2.95
CA GLY A 177 19.20 -6.61 -1.82
C GLY A 177 18.80 -8.02 -1.42
N GLY A 178 19.53 -8.59 -0.44
CA GLY A 178 19.20 -9.88 0.17
C GLY A 178 17.90 -9.80 0.95
N GLY A 179 16.78 -10.17 0.30
CA GLY A 179 15.52 -10.41 0.97
C GLY A 179 15.62 -11.55 1.99
N THR A 180 14.60 -11.69 2.83
CA THR A 180 14.53 -12.80 3.78
C THR A 180 14.46 -14.13 3.00
N PRO A 181 15.37 -15.08 3.23
CA PRO A 181 15.39 -16.31 2.47
C PRO A 181 14.15 -17.17 2.79
N ARG A 182 13.43 -17.55 1.73
CA ARG A 182 12.28 -18.48 1.80
C ARG A 182 12.68 -19.90 1.43
N THR A 183 12.05 -20.88 2.06
CA THR A 183 12.19 -22.30 1.72
C THR A 183 11.03 -22.71 0.81
N VAL A 184 11.34 -23.23 -0.38
CA VAL A 184 10.31 -23.68 -1.34
C VAL A 184 10.56 -25.16 -1.67
N GLY A 185 9.64 -26.03 -1.22
CA GLY A 185 9.81 -27.48 -1.34
C GLY A 185 11.03 -27.99 -0.55
N ARG A 186 11.78 -28.95 -1.13
CA ARG A 186 13.03 -29.48 -0.54
C ARG A 186 14.27 -28.65 -0.86
N ARG A 187 14.14 -27.54 -1.59
CA ARG A 187 15.28 -26.74 -2.05
C ARG A 187 15.54 -25.63 -1.03
N ALA A 188 16.69 -25.72 -0.35
CA ALA A 188 17.20 -24.61 0.44
C ALA A 188 17.43 -23.41 -0.50
N PRO A 189 17.13 -22.18 -0.05
CA PRO A 189 17.37 -20.99 -0.86
C PRO A 189 18.87 -20.87 -1.18
N PRO A 190 19.23 -20.39 -2.39
CA PRO A 190 20.61 -20.04 -2.68
C PRO A 190 21.11 -18.98 -1.69
N THR A 191 22.38 -19.03 -1.33
CA THR A 191 23.05 -18.04 -0.48
C THR A 191 22.73 -16.62 -0.98
N PRO A 192 22.41 -15.66 -0.09
CA PRO A 192 22.11 -14.29 -0.48
C PRO A 192 23.22 -13.74 -1.39
N GLY A 193 22.89 -13.33 -2.62
CA GLY A 193 23.84 -12.75 -3.56
C GLY A 193 23.84 -13.32 -4.99
N ARG A 194 23.08 -14.38 -5.30
CA ARG A 194 23.16 -15.01 -6.63
C ARG A 194 21.79 -15.34 -7.25
N ALA A 195 21.01 -14.32 -7.64
CA ALA A 195 20.14 -14.28 -8.83
C ALA A 195 19.33 -12.97 -8.90
N LYS A 196 19.31 -12.34 -10.09
CA LYS A 196 18.62 -11.10 -10.43
C LYS A 196 17.16 -11.37 -10.84
N ARG A 197 16.24 -11.43 -9.89
CA ARG A 197 14.80 -11.18 -10.11
C ARG A 197 14.37 -10.05 -9.18
N PRO A 198 13.41 -9.20 -9.56
CA PRO A 198 12.77 -8.33 -8.58
C PRO A 198 12.20 -9.24 -7.47
N PRO A 199 12.56 -9.03 -6.20
CA PRO A 199 12.00 -9.84 -5.12
C PRO A 199 10.49 -9.58 -5.07
N ALA A 200 9.69 -10.65 -5.00
CA ALA A 200 8.36 -10.53 -4.46
C ALA A 200 8.51 -9.95 -3.05
N PHE A 201 7.75 -8.91 -2.73
CA PHE A 201 7.83 -8.33 -1.40
C PHE A 201 7.23 -9.29 -0.38
N ASP A 202 8.06 -9.70 0.58
CA ASP A 202 7.74 -10.79 1.50
C ASP A 202 7.11 -10.36 2.85
N GLY A 203 6.59 -9.13 2.95
CA GLY A 203 6.02 -8.61 4.19
C GLY A 203 4.52 -8.87 4.30
N LEU A 204 4.13 -9.90 5.04
CA LEU A 204 2.76 -10.02 5.55
C LEU A 204 2.49 -8.84 6.50
N LEU A 205 1.49 -8.02 6.19
CA LEU A 205 1.04 -6.97 7.09
C LEU A 205 0.24 -7.60 8.24
N PRO A 206 0.69 -7.53 9.52
CA PRO A 206 -0.09 -8.04 10.62
C PRO A 206 -1.31 -7.13 10.91
N PRO A 207 -2.44 -7.68 11.40
CA PRO A 207 -3.57 -6.87 11.82
C PRO A 207 -3.18 -6.00 13.04
N ALA A 208 -3.52 -4.71 13.00
CA ALA A 208 -3.38 -3.84 14.16
C ALA A 208 -4.38 -4.26 15.24
N GLY A 209 -3.91 -4.64 16.43
CA GLY A 209 -4.76 -4.91 17.58
C GLY A 209 -5.37 -3.63 18.15
N PRO A 210 -6.53 -3.69 18.82
CA PRO A 210 -7.09 -2.53 19.51
C PRO A 210 -6.20 -2.16 20.70
N HIS A 211 -5.71 -0.92 20.74
CA HIS A 211 -5.01 -0.40 21.91
C HIS A 211 -5.99 0.12 22.97
N PRO A 212 -5.75 -0.16 24.26
CA PRO A 212 -6.43 0.54 25.34
C PRO A 212 -5.95 2.00 25.38
N VAL A 213 -6.90 2.93 25.44
CA VAL A 213 -6.64 4.33 25.74
C VAL A 213 -5.99 4.39 27.12
N ARG A 214 -4.71 4.76 27.17
CA ARG A 214 -4.04 5.14 28.41
C ARG A 214 -4.35 6.61 28.65
N ASP A 215 -5.14 6.90 29.68
CA ASP A 215 -5.32 8.24 30.19
C ASP A 215 -3.96 8.86 30.54
N ALA A 216 -3.67 9.99 29.93
CA ALA A 216 -2.48 10.78 30.27
C ALA A 216 -2.67 11.39 31.67
N PRO A 217 -1.66 11.36 32.56
CA PRO A 217 -1.71 12.15 33.77
C PRO A 217 -1.63 13.64 33.41
N GLY A 218 -2.54 14.44 33.97
CA GLY A 218 -2.60 15.88 33.76
C GLY A 218 -1.32 16.60 34.19
N PRO A 219 -1.07 17.81 33.67
CA PRO A 219 0.16 18.54 33.97
C PRO A 219 0.17 19.01 35.44
N ASP A 220 1.29 18.78 36.12
CA ASP A 220 1.56 19.36 37.44
C ASP A 220 1.59 20.90 37.37
N PRO A 221 1.10 21.60 38.40
CA PRO A 221 1.07 23.06 38.43
C PRO A 221 2.48 23.66 38.57
N PRO A 222 2.70 24.88 38.06
CA PRO A 222 4.02 25.49 38.03
C PRO A 222 4.47 25.89 39.44
N THR A 223 5.57 25.32 39.91
CA THR A 223 6.28 25.79 41.09
C THR A 223 6.99 27.12 40.79
N HIS A 224 6.51 28.20 41.37
CA HIS A 224 7.23 29.48 41.45
C HIS A 224 8.54 29.31 42.22
N ARG A 225 9.70 29.41 41.55
CA ARG A 225 10.94 29.80 42.24
C ARG A 225 11.09 31.31 42.16
N ARG A 226 10.96 31.95 43.32
CA ARG A 226 11.42 33.31 43.55
C ARG A 226 12.94 33.38 43.33
N ALA A 227 13.35 34.49 42.75
CA ALA A 227 14.72 34.95 42.73
C ALA A 227 15.25 35.11 44.16
N ASP A 228 16.50 34.75 44.39
CA ASP A 228 17.34 35.42 45.36
C ASP A 228 18.76 35.57 44.82
N ARG A 229 19.30 36.75 45.14
CA ARG A 229 20.56 37.37 44.74
C ARG A 229 21.75 36.56 45.28
N TYR A 230 22.81 36.42 44.49
CA TYR A 230 24.10 37.14 44.62
C TYR A 230 25.01 36.76 43.45
#